data_AF-A0A829LLZ8-F1
#
_entry.id   AF-A0A829LLZ8-F1
#
_cell.length_a   1.000
_cell.length_b   1.000
_cell.length_c   1.000
_cell.angle_alpha   90.00
_cell.angle_beta   90.00
_cell.angle_gamma   90.00
#
_symmetry.space_group_name_H-M   'P 1'
#
loop_
_entity.id
_entity.type
_entity.pdbx_description
1 polymer ?
#
loop_
_entity_poly.entity_id
_entity_poly.type
_entity_poly.pdbx_seq_one_letter_code
_entity_poly.pdbx_strand_id
1 'polypeptide(L)'
;MHVQTEKGHGFAPAEANHEKFHAGGPIDLKTGDYKGAGQPAGETYDAVLSDLVFNKLKQDRSVIALSSGTPMIIFNQEQRQAAGAQFMDVGIAEEQATTMSAALAKYGAKPVYPVYATFLQRAYDELSHDVALNNDPATLLV
;
A
#
# COMPACT_ATOMS: atom_id res chain seq x y z
N MET A 1 -2.12 29.04 10.20
CA MET A 1 -3.43 28.92 9.54
C MET A 1 -3.68 27.44 9.30
N HIS A 2 -4.78 26.89 9.82
CA HIS A 2 -5.21 25.52 9.53
C HIS A 2 -6.40 25.64 8.58
N VAL A 3 -6.30 25.03 7.39
CA VAL A 3 -7.31 25.14 6.33
C VAL A 3 -7.92 23.77 6.07
N GLN A 4 -9.23 23.73 5.91
CA GLN A 4 -9.97 22.55 5.48
C GLN A 4 -10.23 22.66 3.96
N THR A 5 -9.94 21.59 3.24
CA THR A 5 -10.23 21.45 1.81
C THR A 5 -10.97 20.15 1.54
N GLU A 6 -11.61 20.06 0.38
CA GLU A 6 -12.23 18.84 -0.14
C GLU A 6 -11.43 18.34 -1.34
N LYS A 7 -11.05 17.06 -1.33
CA LYS A 7 -10.21 16.48 -2.38
C LYS A 7 -11.04 16.31 -3.65
N GLY A 8 -10.59 16.89 -4.77
CA GLY A 8 -11.32 16.83 -6.03
C GLY A 8 -12.47 17.84 -6.17
N HIS A 9 -12.57 18.82 -5.26
CA HIS A 9 -13.62 19.83 -5.27
C HIS A 9 -13.84 20.47 -6.65
N GLY A 10 -15.10 20.56 -7.08
CA GLY A 10 -15.52 21.06 -8.38
C GLY A 10 -15.58 20.00 -9.48
N PHE A 11 -15.24 18.75 -9.18
CA PHE A 11 -15.34 17.63 -10.12
C PHE A 11 -16.00 16.42 -9.44
N ALA A 12 -17.33 16.30 -9.61
CA ALA A 12 -18.17 15.32 -8.93
C ALA A 12 -17.65 13.86 -8.97
N PRO A 13 -17.06 13.33 -10.07
CA PRO A 13 -16.47 12.00 -10.04
C PRO A 13 -15.29 11.85 -9.07
N ALA A 14 -14.45 12.88 -8.92
CA ALA A 14 -13.33 12.86 -7.96
C ALA A 14 -13.80 13.04 -6.52
N GLU A 15 -14.81 13.88 -6.27
CA GLU A 15 -15.45 14.01 -4.95
C GLU A 15 -16.10 12.69 -4.50
N ALA A 16 -16.73 11.97 -5.43
CA ALA A 16 -17.34 10.67 -5.14
C ALA A 16 -16.30 9.56 -4.89
N ASN A 17 -15.11 9.63 -5.51
CA ASN A 17 -14.05 8.63 -5.33
C ASN A 17 -12.65 9.27 -5.31
N HIS A 18 -12.29 9.79 -4.14
CA HIS A 18 -11.00 10.46 -3.92
C HIS A 18 -9.75 9.60 -4.20
N GLU A 19 -9.85 8.28 -4.03
CA GLU A 19 -8.72 7.37 -4.18
C GLU A 19 -8.45 7.08 -5.66
N LYS A 20 -9.50 6.76 -6.43
CA LYS A 20 -9.41 6.59 -7.89
C LYS A 20 -8.83 7.83 -8.57
N PHE A 21 -9.20 9.02 -8.10
CA PHE A 21 -8.76 10.30 -8.66
C PHE A 21 -7.52 10.88 -7.95
N HIS A 22 -6.83 10.11 -7.11
CA HIS A 22 -5.65 10.61 -6.40
C HIS A 22 -4.47 10.90 -7.34
N ALA A 23 -4.22 9.99 -8.28
CA ALA A 23 -3.18 10.10 -9.29
C ALA A 23 -3.65 9.34 -10.52
N GLY A 24 -3.77 10.02 -11.66
CA GLY A 24 -4.18 9.37 -12.89
C GLY A 24 -4.01 10.22 -14.13
N GLY A 25 -4.57 9.73 -15.23
CA GLY A 25 -4.36 10.26 -16.56
C GLY A 25 -5.45 11.23 -17.04
N PRO A 26 -5.47 11.52 -18.36
CA PRO A 26 -6.52 12.32 -18.97
C PRO A 26 -7.91 11.73 -18.74
N ILE A 27 -8.90 12.60 -18.52
CA ILE A 27 -10.30 12.22 -18.25
C ILE A 27 -11.16 12.44 -19.51
N ASP A 28 -12.16 11.58 -19.73
CA ASP A 28 -13.25 11.81 -20.67
C ASP A 28 -14.37 12.58 -19.97
N LEU A 29 -14.63 13.80 -20.44
CA LEU A 29 -15.64 14.69 -19.85
C LEU A 29 -17.07 14.19 -19.99
N LYS A 30 -17.34 13.26 -20.92
CA LYS A 30 -18.68 12.68 -21.09
C LYS A 30 -18.95 11.59 -20.06
N THR A 31 -17.95 10.78 -19.74
CA THR A 31 -18.09 9.65 -18.82
C THR A 31 -17.68 10.01 -17.39
N GLY A 32 -16.85 11.04 -17.23
CA GLY A 32 -16.25 11.39 -15.95
C GLY A 32 -15.16 10.42 -15.51
N ASP A 33 -14.68 9.54 -16.40
CA ASP A 33 -13.67 8.52 -16.10
C ASP A 33 -12.35 8.77 -16.86
N TYR A 34 -11.28 8.09 -16.48
CA TYR A 34 -10.03 8.12 -17.23
C TYR A 34 -10.23 7.61 -18.66
N LYS A 35 -9.57 8.27 -19.62
CA LYS A 35 -9.52 7.79 -21.00
C LYS A 35 -8.87 6.41 -21.03
N GLY A 36 -9.51 5.47 -21.71
CA GLY A 36 -9.04 4.08 -21.76
C GLY A 36 -9.47 3.23 -20.55
N ALA A 37 -10.29 3.76 -19.64
CA ALA A 37 -10.92 2.96 -18.60
C ALA A 37 -11.66 1.75 -19.22
N GLY A 38 -11.41 0.56 -18.68
CA GLY A 38 -11.98 -0.70 -19.18
C GLY A 38 -11.27 -1.32 -20.38
N GLN A 39 -10.21 -0.68 -20.92
CA GLN A 39 -9.33 -1.39 -21.84
C GLN A 39 -8.52 -2.43 -21.06
N PRO A 40 -8.27 -3.64 -21.63
CA PRO A 40 -7.40 -4.61 -20.99
C PRO A 40 -6.00 -4.01 -20.87
N ALA A 41 -5.67 -3.58 -19.65
CA ALA A 41 -4.28 -3.37 -19.30
C ALA A 41 -3.61 -4.74 -19.32
N GLY A 42 -2.39 -4.80 -19.87
CA GLY A 42 -1.55 -5.97 -19.66
C GLY A 42 -1.32 -6.21 -18.17
N GLU A 43 -0.85 -7.41 -17.83
CA GLU A 43 -0.49 -7.73 -16.46
C GLU A 43 0.58 -6.75 -15.94
N THR A 44 0.33 -6.15 -14.77
CA THR A 44 1.28 -5.25 -14.09
C THR A 44 1.93 -5.97 -12.92
N TYR A 45 3.16 -5.56 -12.57
CA TYR A 45 3.84 -6.11 -11.39
C TYR A 45 3.02 -5.92 -10.12
N ASP A 46 2.37 -4.77 -9.96
CA ASP A 46 1.50 -4.47 -8.81
C ASP A 46 0.32 -5.44 -8.72
N ALA A 47 -0.31 -5.78 -9.86
CA ALA A 47 -1.42 -6.73 -9.89
C ALA A 47 -0.96 -8.15 -9.51
N VAL A 48 0.16 -8.62 -10.07
CA VAL A 48 0.73 -9.93 -9.75
C VAL A 48 1.11 -10.01 -8.27
N LEU A 49 1.77 -8.97 -7.77
CA LEU A 49 2.18 -8.87 -6.38
C LEU A 49 0.97 -8.87 -5.44
N SER A 50 -0.04 -8.06 -5.77
CA SER A 50 -1.29 -7.97 -5.03
C SER A 50 -1.94 -9.33 -4.87
N ASP A 51 -2.14 -10.06 -5.98
CA ASP A 51 -2.79 -11.37 -5.96
C ASP A 51 -1.97 -12.40 -5.20
N LEU A 52 -0.64 -12.40 -5.37
CA LEU A 52 0.25 -13.31 -4.67
C LEU A 52 0.19 -13.10 -3.16
N VAL A 53 0.31 -11.84 -2.70
CA VAL A 53 0.29 -11.54 -1.27
C VAL A 53 -1.11 -11.78 -0.70
N PHE A 54 -2.17 -11.36 -1.39
CA PHE A 54 -3.55 -11.58 -0.94
C PHE A 54 -3.88 -13.08 -0.77
N ASN A 55 -3.42 -13.91 -1.70
CA ASN A 55 -3.59 -15.37 -1.60
C ASN A 55 -2.81 -15.95 -0.41
N LYS A 56 -1.62 -15.43 -0.10
CA LYS A 56 -0.88 -15.81 1.11
C LYS A 56 -1.63 -15.43 2.39
N LEU A 57 -2.19 -14.22 2.47
CA LEU A 57 -2.98 -13.78 3.63
C LEU A 57 -4.17 -14.73 3.89
N LYS A 58 -4.87 -15.18 2.84
CA LYS A 58 -6.00 -16.12 2.96
C LYS A 58 -5.61 -17.47 3.54
N GLN A 59 -4.38 -17.92 3.27
CA GLN A 59 -3.89 -19.25 3.65
C GLN A 59 -3.19 -19.25 5.01
N ASP A 60 -2.63 -18.11 5.42
CA ASP A 60 -1.79 -18.01 6.61
C ASP A 60 -2.10 -16.73 7.39
N ARG A 61 -2.67 -16.92 8.59
CA ARG A 61 -3.03 -15.83 9.51
C ARG A 61 -1.82 -15.11 10.10
N SER A 62 -0.63 -15.70 10.03
CA SER A 62 0.61 -15.05 10.48
C SER A 62 1.15 -14.05 9.46
N VAL A 63 0.68 -14.07 8.20
CA VAL A 63 1.10 -13.10 7.19
C VAL A 63 0.39 -11.77 7.43
N ILE A 64 1.19 -10.70 7.60
CA ILE A 64 0.71 -9.33 7.81
C ILE A 64 1.26 -8.46 6.70
N ALA A 65 0.38 -7.81 5.95
CA ALA A 65 0.74 -6.83 4.94
C ALA A 65 0.78 -5.43 5.57
N LEU A 66 1.90 -4.73 5.42
CA LEU A 66 2.05 -3.36 5.87
C LEU A 66 1.92 -2.38 4.69
N SER A 67 1.52 -1.14 4.99
CA SER A 67 1.59 -0.01 4.08
C SER A 67 2.05 1.24 4.83
N SER A 68 2.76 2.12 4.13
CA SER A 68 3.15 3.43 4.63
C SER A 68 2.46 4.54 3.81
N GLY A 69 1.13 4.59 3.85
CA GLY A 69 0.35 5.61 3.12
C GLY A 69 0.29 5.41 1.60
N THR A 70 0.74 4.25 1.11
CA THR A 70 0.68 3.86 -0.32
C THR A 70 -0.03 2.51 -0.50
N PRO A 71 -1.27 2.36 -0.02
CA PRO A 71 -1.95 1.07 0.04
C PRO A 71 -2.20 0.46 -1.34
N MET A 72 -2.37 1.30 -2.37
CA MET A 72 -2.67 0.86 -3.74
C MET A 72 -1.52 0.10 -4.43
N ILE A 73 -0.29 0.16 -3.90
CA ILE A 73 0.82 -0.67 -4.41
C ILE A 73 0.50 -2.16 -4.25
N ILE A 74 -0.24 -2.50 -3.20
CA ILE A 74 -0.49 -3.89 -2.83
C ILE A 74 -1.96 -4.26 -2.86
N PHE A 75 -2.87 -3.41 -2.38
CA PHE A 75 -4.28 -3.75 -2.28
C PHE A 75 -5.17 -2.59 -2.69
N ASN A 76 -6.20 -2.92 -3.46
CA ASN A 76 -7.35 -2.03 -3.64
C ASN A 76 -8.23 -1.98 -2.37
N GLN A 77 -9.24 -1.11 -2.36
CA GLN A 77 -10.09 -0.90 -1.20
C GLN A 77 -10.81 -2.18 -0.73
N GLU A 78 -11.30 -3.01 -1.65
CA GLU A 78 -11.98 -4.27 -1.33
C GLU A 78 -11.03 -5.29 -0.71
N GLN A 79 -9.83 -5.46 -1.28
CA GLN A 79 -8.80 -6.34 -0.74
C GLN A 79 -8.36 -5.91 0.66
N ARG A 80 -8.24 -4.60 0.94
CA ARG A 80 -7.90 -4.12 2.29
C ARG A 80 -9.00 -4.44 3.30
N GLN A 81 -10.26 -4.24 2.93
CA GLN A 81 -11.39 -4.61 3.78
C GLN A 81 -11.40 -6.12 4.06
N ALA A 82 -11.16 -6.94 3.03
CA ALA A 82 -11.12 -8.39 3.16
C ALA A 82 -9.89 -8.90 3.94
N ALA A 83 -8.75 -8.23 3.83
CA ALA A 83 -7.54 -8.53 4.61
C ALA A 83 -7.73 -8.25 6.11
N GLY A 84 -8.57 -7.27 6.46
CA GLY A 84 -8.94 -6.97 7.83
C GLY A 84 -7.71 -6.75 8.73
N ALA A 85 -7.63 -7.49 9.84
CA ALA A 85 -6.53 -7.37 10.80
C ALA A 85 -5.15 -7.77 10.25
N GLN A 86 -5.09 -8.43 9.09
CA GLN A 86 -3.83 -8.79 8.43
C GLN A 86 -3.29 -7.66 7.52
N PHE A 87 -3.98 -6.53 7.43
CA PHE A 87 -3.50 -5.33 6.74
C PHE A 87 -3.35 -4.17 7.73
N MET A 88 -2.17 -3.56 7.77
CA MET A 88 -1.85 -2.44 8.65
C MET A 88 -1.28 -1.28 7.84
N ASP A 89 -1.91 -0.11 7.90
CA ASP A 89 -1.40 1.13 7.30
C ASP A 89 -0.92 2.06 8.41
N VAL A 90 0.38 2.40 8.40
CA VAL A 90 1.00 3.28 9.40
C VAL A 90 0.97 4.75 8.99
N GLY A 91 0.31 5.08 7.87
CA GLY A 91 0.39 6.40 7.25
C GLY A 91 1.75 6.64 6.60
N ILE A 92 2.10 7.89 6.31
CA ILE A 92 3.36 8.23 5.63
C ILE A 92 4.53 8.20 6.63
N ALA A 93 4.87 7.01 7.10
CA ALA A 93 5.88 6.74 8.12
C ALA A 93 6.63 5.42 7.80
N GLU A 94 7.53 5.47 6.83
CA GLU A 94 8.31 4.31 6.38
C GLU A 94 9.20 3.72 7.48
N GLU A 95 9.72 4.57 8.38
CA GLU A 95 10.50 4.18 9.56
C GLU A 95 9.66 3.25 10.46
N GLN A 96 8.44 3.70 10.78
CA GLN A 96 7.50 2.93 11.60
C GLN A 96 7.12 1.60 10.94
N ALA A 97 6.89 1.57 9.63
CA ALA A 97 6.56 0.33 8.92
C ALA A 97 7.72 -0.68 8.97
N THR A 98 8.96 -0.19 8.88
CA THR A 98 10.17 -1.03 8.92
C THR A 98 10.41 -1.59 10.31
N THR A 99 10.41 -0.76 11.36
CA THR A 99 10.53 -1.22 12.75
C THR A 99 9.37 -2.12 13.16
N MET A 100 8.13 -1.82 12.72
CA MET A 100 6.97 -2.67 12.99
C MET A 100 7.13 -4.04 12.32
N SER A 101 7.73 -4.10 11.13
CA SER A 101 8.05 -5.37 10.48
C SER A 101 9.02 -6.20 11.33
N ALA A 102 10.09 -5.61 11.86
CA ALA A 102 10.98 -6.30 12.79
C ALA A 102 10.23 -6.83 14.03
N ALA A 103 9.41 -5.99 14.67
CA ALA A 103 8.63 -6.38 15.84
C ALA A 103 7.64 -7.53 15.54
N LEU A 104 6.90 -7.45 14.44
CA LEU A 104 5.97 -8.49 14.01
C LEU A 104 6.71 -9.83 13.79
N ALA A 105 7.83 -9.79 13.08
CA ALA A 105 8.66 -10.97 12.81
C ALA A 105 9.16 -11.61 14.11
N LYS A 106 9.62 -10.81 15.07
CA LYS A 106 10.09 -11.27 16.39
C LYS A 106 9.02 -11.99 17.20
N TYR A 107 7.75 -11.64 17.02
CA TYR A 107 6.61 -12.30 17.68
C TYR A 107 5.94 -13.37 16.81
N GLY A 108 6.61 -13.85 15.75
CA GLY A 108 6.20 -15.01 14.97
C GLY A 108 5.24 -14.72 13.81
N ALA A 109 4.99 -13.44 13.51
CA ALA A 109 4.31 -13.06 12.27
C ALA A 109 5.28 -13.10 11.08
N LYS A 110 4.73 -13.00 9.87
CA LYS A 110 5.43 -12.99 8.59
C LYS A 110 5.11 -11.68 7.87
N PRO A 111 5.78 -10.57 8.25
CA PRO A 111 5.46 -9.27 7.71
C PRO A 111 5.94 -9.13 6.26
N VAL A 112 5.08 -8.55 5.44
CA VAL A 112 5.33 -8.18 4.05
C VAL A 112 5.08 -6.69 3.89
N TYR A 113 6.13 -5.93 3.58
CA TYR A 113 6.06 -4.49 3.45
C TYR A 113 6.48 -4.02 2.06
N PRO A 114 5.51 -3.72 1.17
CA PRO A 114 5.74 -3.04 -0.09
C PRO A 114 6.04 -1.56 0.12
N VAL A 115 7.14 -1.09 -0.47
CA VAL A 115 7.62 0.28 -0.32
C VAL A 115 8.41 0.69 -1.56
N TYR A 116 8.14 1.87 -2.11
CA TYR A 116 8.95 2.35 -3.23
C TYR A 116 10.40 2.58 -2.80
N ALA A 117 11.35 2.24 -3.69
CA ALA A 117 12.78 2.43 -3.45
C ALA A 117 13.16 3.84 -2.98
N THR A 118 12.47 4.88 -3.48
CA THR A 118 12.76 6.27 -3.06
C THR A 118 12.29 6.59 -1.65
N PHE A 119 11.30 5.88 -1.13
CA PHE A 119 10.75 6.07 0.21
C PHE A 119 11.46 5.20 1.25
N LEU A 120 11.90 4.00 0.87
CA LEU A 120 12.70 3.13 1.73
C LEU A 120 13.97 3.81 2.26
N GLN A 121 14.49 4.81 1.54
CA GLN A 121 15.64 5.62 2.00
C GLN A 121 15.40 6.30 3.35
N ARG A 122 14.15 6.62 3.72
CA ARG A 122 13.83 7.18 5.05
C ARG A 122 14.07 6.18 6.18
N ALA A 123 13.85 4.90 5.90
CA ALA A 123 13.95 3.82 6.89
C ALA A 123 15.29 3.07 6.82
N TYR A 124 16.35 3.73 6.34
CA TYR A 124 17.65 3.09 6.19
C TYR A 124 18.23 2.63 7.53
N ASP A 125 18.07 3.44 8.58
CA ASP A 125 18.56 3.10 9.92
C ASP A 125 17.76 1.93 10.49
N GLU A 126 16.43 1.96 10.41
CA GLU A 126 15.54 0.89 10.88
C GLU A 126 15.81 -0.43 10.13
N LEU A 127 16.06 -0.36 8.82
CA LEU A 127 16.43 -1.55 8.04
C LEU A 127 17.75 -2.15 8.53
N SER A 128 18.74 -1.32 8.85
CA SER A 128 20.03 -1.81 9.33
C SER A 128 19.99 -2.26 10.79
N HIS A 129 19.42 -1.44 11.67
CA HIS A 129 19.46 -1.58 13.13
C HIS A 129 18.34 -2.47 13.64
N ASP A 130 17.10 -2.28 13.19
CA ASP A 130 15.97 -3.01 13.75
C ASP A 130 15.76 -4.34 13.03
N VAL A 131 15.95 -4.40 11.71
CA VAL A 131 15.73 -5.63 10.92
C VAL A 131 17.01 -6.46 10.82
N ALA A 132 18.04 -5.93 10.15
CA ALA A 132 19.20 -6.74 9.76
C ALA A 132 20.08 -7.17 10.95
N LEU A 133 20.37 -6.25 11.89
CA LEU A 133 21.18 -6.56 13.07
C LEU A 133 20.54 -7.63 13.96
N ASN A 134 19.20 -7.64 14.05
CA ASN A 134 18.45 -8.64 14.83
C ASN A 134 18.18 -9.94 14.06
N ASN A 135 18.53 -9.99 12.76
CA ASN A 135 18.26 -11.10 11.86
C ASN A 135 16.75 -11.46 11.82
N ASP A 136 15.90 -10.44 11.82
CA ASP A 136 14.45 -10.62 11.84
C ASP A 136 13.92 -10.98 10.44
N PRO A 137 13.08 -12.03 10.30
CA PRO A 137 12.56 -12.47 9.01
C PRO A 137 11.42 -11.56 8.51
N ALA A 138 11.77 -10.40 7.95
CA ALA A 138 10.86 -9.47 7.29
C ALA A 138 11.06 -9.47 5.76
N THR A 139 9.96 -9.42 5.00
CA THR A 139 10.01 -9.28 3.53
C THR A 139 9.66 -7.85 3.13
N LEU A 140 10.64 -7.12 2.59
CA LEU A 140 10.41 -5.82 1.97
C LEU A 140 10.34 -6.00 0.45
N LEU A 141 9.30 -5.44 -0.18
CA LEU A 141 9.07 -5.50 -1.62
C LEU A 141 9.31 -4.10 -2.20
N VAL A 142 10.35 -3.95 -3.01
CA VAL A 142 10.92 -2.66 -3.42
C VAL A 142 10.80 -2.43 -4.93
#